data_AF-A0A2X3Y7B3-F1
#
_entry.id   AF-A0A2X3Y7B3-F1
#
_cell.length_a   1.000
_cell.length_b   1.000
_cell.length_c   1.000
_cell.angle_alpha   90.00
_cell.angle_beta   90.00
_cell.angle_gamma   90.00
#
_symmetry.space_group_name_H-M   'P 1'
#
loop_
_entity.id
_entity.type
_entity.pdbx_description
1 polymer ?
#
loop_
_entity_poly.entity_id
_entity_poly.type
_entity_poly.pdbx_seq_one_letter_code
_entity_poly.pdbx_strand_id
1 'polypeptide(L)'
;MSDKIEIKYSKEKVKVILPASHFSRQKLSTIENYVDAAVTLEDNGFLSLIYDKPKYSYSLKDLIAEEMTEVKRLELAQKMESLTFSEHNFKVSYIHPKNIFLQGSVVKILHFGLEGIMSPIPYTSETFLMSYKALVVSILRPKLDFELLIDGIAAIRDSLVQDIAACKTYEEVIKYVNEAYDKAYQEEKKKKIVVSKRSWRIFSIGMGIFSVTTVALGAFAAYFYFWSIPVQRATVDAQSHFISKHYDDVADDLQKFQVNRLGKEAKYVLASSYVHLDNLSEEQKSSVLNTITPSSEENLLDYWIYLGRGDYKKSLDLAQNIGDDQLTLHAYTNLYEQTREDKNMKGANKQKKLSEYRKEIEELSKKLGVKVGEEKDE
;
A
#
# COMPACT_ATOMS: atom_id res chain seq x y z
N MET A 1 -5.62 -48.52 30.38
CA MET A 1 -4.81 -48.39 29.15
C MET A 1 -5.73 -48.65 27.98
N SER A 2 -5.64 -47.85 26.92
CA SER A 2 -6.59 -47.93 25.79
C SER A 2 -6.48 -49.28 25.08
N ASP A 3 -7.58 -50.02 24.94
CA ASP A 3 -7.69 -51.27 24.17
C ASP A 3 -7.69 -51.03 22.65
N LYS A 4 -6.86 -50.08 22.20
CA LYS A 4 -6.79 -49.61 20.81
C LYS A 4 -5.43 -49.90 20.20
N ILE A 5 -5.41 -50.10 18.88
CA ILE A 5 -4.18 -50.21 18.08
C ILE A 5 -3.47 -48.86 18.12
N GLU A 6 -2.23 -48.83 18.63
CA GLU A 6 -1.44 -47.60 18.68
C GLU A 6 -0.43 -47.57 17.51
N ILE A 7 -0.40 -46.47 16.76
CA ILE A 7 0.54 -46.27 15.64
C ILE A 7 1.48 -45.10 15.98
N LYS A 8 2.78 -45.39 16.04
CA LYS A 8 3.86 -44.43 16.26
C LYS A 8 4.74 -44.30 15.03
N TYR A 9 5.18 -43.07 14.75
CA TYR A 9 6.02 -42.75 13.60
C TYR A 9 7.45 -42.47 14.03
N SER A 10 8.39 -42.98 13.23
CA SER A 10 9.77 -42.53 13.16
C SER A 10 10.07 -42.06 11.73
N LYS A 11 11.27 -41.51 11.51
CA LYS A 11 11.69 -40.96 10.21
C LYS A 11 11.59 -41.99 9.08
N GLU A 12 11.95 -43.25 9.38
CA GLU A 12 12.04 -44.34 8.38
C GLU A 12 11.14 -45.54 8.70
N LYS A 13 10.55 -45.59 9.89
CA LYS A 13 9.81 -46.75 10.38
C LYS A 13 8.47 -46.37 11.00
N VAL A 14 7.53 -47.29 10.94
CA VAL A 14 6.22 -47.19 11.58
C VAL A 14 6.09 -48.34 12.57
N LYS A 15 5.88 -48.01 13.85
CA LYS A 15 5.68 -48.98 14.92
C LYS A 15 4.19 -49.07 15.21
N VAL A 16 3.61 -50.25 15.03
CA VAL A 16 2.23 -50.58 15.41
C VAL A 16 2.28 -51.42 16.67
N ILE A 17 1.52 -51.03 17.68
CA ILE A 17 1.48 -51.69 18.99
C ILE A 17 0.07 -52.21 19.21
N LEU A 18 -0.03 -53.53 19.43
CA LEU A 18 -1.26 -54.25 19.65
C LEU A 18 -1.33 -54.73 21.11
N PRO A 19 -2.42 -54.46 21.85
CA PRO A 19 -2.63 -55.04 23.17
C PRO A 19 -2.88 -56.55 23.08
N ALA A 20 -2.73 -57.26 24.20
CA ALA A 20 -2.85 -58.72 24.28
C ALA A 20 -4.21 -59.28 23.80
N SER A 21 -5.27 -58.48 23.86
CA SER A 21 -6.62 -58.75 23.35
C SER A 21 -6.71 -58.77 21.81
N HIS A 22 -5.75 -58.13 21.12
CA HIS A 22 -5.82 -57.90 19.68
C HIS A 22 -5.10 -58.96 18.85
N PHE A 23 -4.48 -59.97 19.47
CA PHE A 23 -3.79 -61.05 18.76
C PHE A 23 -3.77 -62.37 19.54
N SER A 24 -3.65 -63.49 18.83
CA SER A 24 -3.51 -64.82 19.44
C SER A 24 -2.03 -65.13 19.70
N ARG A 25 -1.64 -65.13 20.99
CA ARG A 25 -0.28 -65.49 21.43
C ARG A 25 0.17 -66.88 20.97
N GLN A 26 -0.78 -67.83 20.87
CA GLN A 26 -0.50 -69.20 20.41
C GLN A 26 -0.14 -69.27 18.91
N LYS A 27 -0.48 -68.22 18.14
CA LYS A 27 -0.27 -68.15 16.68
C LYS A 27 0.78 -67.10 16.29
N LEU A 28 1.70 -66.74 17.20
CA LEU A 28 2.71 -65.72 16.94
C LEU A 28 3.60 -66.03 15.72
N SER A 29 3.98 -67.29 15.54
CA SER A 29 4.75 -67.73 14.36
C SER A 29 3.98 -67.56 13.04
N THR A 30 2.64 -67.66 13.07
CA THR A 30 1.81 -67.36 11.90
C THR A 30 1.83 -65.87 11.59
N ILE A 31 1.80 -65.02 12.62
CA ILE A 31 1.88 -63.56 12.44
C ILE A 31 3.22 -63.18 11.79
N GLU A 32 4.33 -63.72 12.30
CA GLU A 32 5.68 -63.50 11.76
C GLU A 32 5.83 -63.89 10.29
N ASN A 33 5.15 -64.96 9.84
CA ASN A 33 5.24 -65.43 8.46
C ASN A 33 4.38 -64.64 7.47
N TYR A 34 3.28 -64.02 7.92
CA TYR A 34 2.30 -63.37 7.05
C TYR A 34 2.42 -61.85 7.00
N VAL A 35 3.03 -61.25 8.02
CA VAL A 35 3.20 -59.80 8.14
C VAL A 35 4.58 -59.41 7.62
N ASP A 36 4.63 -58.46 6.70
CA ASP A 36 5.87 -57.90 6.17
C ASP A 36 6.48 -56.86 7.14
N ALA A 37 6.69 -57.25 8.40
CA ALA A 37 7.20 -56.41 9.48
C ALA A 37 8.07 -57.21 10.45
N ALA A 38 8.99 -56.53 11.13
CA ALA A 38 9.67 -57.13 12.27
C ALA A 38 8.71 -57.21 13.46
N VAL A 39 8.44 -58.43 13.93
CA VAL A 39 7.52 -58.73 15.03
C VAL A 39 8.30 -58.88 16.33
N THR A 40 7.83 -58.28 17.42
CA THR A 40 8.45 -58.41 18.74
C THR A 40 7.37 -58.41 19.82
N LEU A 41 7.35 -59.44 20.65
CA LEU A 41 6.52 -59.48 21.86
C LEU A 41 7.26 -58.79 23.00
N GLU A 42 6.68 -57.73 23.55
CA GLU A 42 7.26 -56.96 24.65
C GLU A 42 6.97 -57.61 26.02
N ASP A 43 7.82 -57.35 27.02
CA ASP A 43 7.70 -57.92 28.38
C ASP A 43 6.38 -57.52 29.08
N ASN A 44 5.81 -56.39 28.70
CA ASN A 44 4.50 -55.88 29.15
C ASN A 44 3.31 -56.62 28.50
N GLY A 45 3.56 -57.58 27.60
CA GLY A 45 2.55 -58.41 26.94
C GLY A 45 1.93 -57.82 25.67
N PHE A 46 2.43 -56.68 25.19
CA PHE A 46 2.03 -56.06 23.92
C PHE A 46 2.82 -56.62 22.74
N LEU A 47 2.19 -56.68 21.56
CA LEU A 47 2.85 -57.06 20.32
C LEU A 47 3.23 -55.81 19.53
N SER A 48 4.51 -55.69 19.21
CA SER A 48 5.07 -54.60 18.42
C SER A 48 5.43 -55.08 17.02
N LEU A 49 4.87 -54.41 16.01
CA LEU A 49 5.12 -54.64 14.59
C LEU A 49 5.84 -53.43 14.02
N ILE A 50 7.04 -53.62 13.48
CA ILE A 50 7.87 -52.55 12.93
C ILE A 50 7.93 -52.68 11.41
N TYR A 51 7.27 -51.75 10.73
CA TYR A 51 7.22 -51.66 9.27
C TYR A 51 8.23 -50.64 8.76
N ASP A 52 8.84 -50.93 7.61
CA ASP A 52 9.62 -49.93 6.88
C ASP A 52 8.68 -48.98 6.12
N LYS A 53 8.89 -47.68 6.30
CA LYS A 53 8.08 -46.67 5.62
C LYS A 53 8.38 -46.74 4.10
N PRO A 54 7.35 -46.72 3.23
CA PRO A 54 7.59 -46.73 1.79
C PRO A 54 8.42 -45.50 1.38
N LYS A 55 9.45 -45.70 0.56
CA LYS A 55 10.31 -44.60 0.08
C LYS A 55 9.46 -43.58 -0.70
N TYR A 56 9.76 -42.29 -0.50
CA TYR A 56 9.06 -41.17 -1.14
C TYR A 56 7.54 -41.17 -0.89
N SER A 57 7.12 -41.60 0.31
CA SER A 57 5.71 -41.60 0.71
C SER A 57 5.42 -40.64 1.87
N TYR A 58 4.19 -40.17 1.90
CA TYR A 58 3.66 -39.27 2.92
C TYR A 58 2.49 -39.96 3.64
N SER A 59 2.43 -39.82 4.96
CA SER A 59 1.32 -40.34 5.75
C SER A 59 0.06 -39.54 5.43
N LEU A 60 -1.08 -40.21 5.27
CA LEU A 60 -2.35 -39.54 5.06
C LEU A 60 -2.68 -38.61 6.24
N LYS A 61 -2.37 -39.01 7.47
CA LYS A 61 -2.50 -38.15 8.66
C LYS A 61 -1.75 -36.81 8.51
N ASP A 62 -0.53 -36.83 7.97
CA ASP A 62 0.27 -35.62 7.81
C ASP A 62 -0.28 -34.76 6.66
N LEU A 63 -0.68 -35.39 5.55
CA LEU A 63 -1.31 -34.70 4.41
C LEU A 63 -2.64 -34.02 4.79
N ILE A 64 -3.45 -34.65 5.64
CA ILE A 64 -4.70 -34.07 6.14
C ILE A 64 -4.43 -32.77 6.92
N ALA A 65 -3.35 -32.75 7.70
CA ALA A 65 -2.95 -31.62 8.54
C ALA A 65 -2.37 -30.43 7.75
N GLU A 66 -1.95 -30.63 6.50
CA GLU A 66 -1.47 -29.55 5.64
C GLU A 66 -2.59 -28.56 5.26
N GLU A 67 -2.22 -27.30 5.05
CA GLU A 67 -3.13 -26.29 4.51
C GLU A 67 -3.35 -26.53 3.01
N MET A 68 -4.49 -27.13 2.67
CA MET A 68 -4.89 -27.46 1.30
C MET A 68 -6.16 -26.72 0.89
N THR A 69 -6.28 -26.39 -0.39
CA THR A 69 -7.54 -25.92 -0.99
C THR A 69 -8.58 -27.03 -0.98
N GLU A 70 -9.87 -26.65 -1.06
CA GLU A 70 -10.98 -27.60 -1.10
C GLU A 70 -10.84 -28.62 -2.25
N VAL A 71 -10.48 -28.16 -3.45
CA VAL A 71 -10.23 -29.01 -4.63
C VAL A 71 -9.15 -30.05 -4.34
N LYS A 72 -8.04 -29.66 -3.70
CA LYS A 72 -6.95 -30.58 -3.35
C LYS A 72 -7.36 -31.60 -2.29
N ARG A 73 -8.23 -31.22 -1.34
CA ARG A 73 -8.78 -32.17 -0.34
C ARG A 73 -9.70 -33.18 -1.00
N LEU A 74 -10.54 -32.73 -1.93
CA LEU A 74 -11.40 -33.61 -2.73
C LEU A 74 -10.59 -34.55 -3.61
N GLU A 75 -9.52 -34.07 -4.26
CA GLU A 75 -8.58 -34.92 -5.01
C GLU A 75 -7.95 -36.00 -4.11
N LEU A 76 -7.55 -35.63 -2.88
CA LEU A 76 -7.01 -36.58 -1.91
C LEU A 76 -8.05 -37.63 -1.48
N ALA A 77 -9.31 -37.22 -1.30
CA ALA A 77 -10.41 -38.12 -0.99
C ALA A 77 -10.72 -39.08 -2.16
N GLN A 78 -10.69 -38.61 -3.42
CA GLN A 78 -10.86 -39.45 -4.60
C GLN A 78 -9.82 -40.58 -4.67
N LYS A 79 -8.55 -40.30 -4.29
CA LYS A 79 -7.51 -41.34 -4.27
C LYS A 79 -7.86 -42.52 -3.34
N MET A 80 -8.71 -42.30 -2.34
CA MET A 80 -9.15 -43.34 -1.41
C MET A 80 -10.15 -44.34 -2.04
N GLU A 81 -10.64 -44.09 -3.26
CA GLU A 81 -11.39 -45.08 -4.05
C GLU A 81 -10.59 -46.38 -4.29
N SER A 82 -9.26 -46.31 -4.24
CA SER A 82 -8.42 -47.52 -4.30
C SER A 82 -8.55 -48.46 -3.09
N LEU A 83 -9.17 -48.01 -1.99
CA LEU A 83 -9.46 -48.83 -0.82
C LEU A 83 -10.68 -49.70 -1.13
N THR A 84 -10.43 -50.97 -1.43
CA THR A 84 -11.47 -51.96 -1.73
C THR A 84 -11.77 -52.84 -0.52
N PHE A 85 -13.03 -53.28 -0.45
CA PHE A 85 -13.52 -54.25 0.53
C PHE A 85 -13.66 -55.62 -0.11
N SER A 86 -13.30 -56.68 0.62
CA SER A 86 -13.57 -58.06 0.24
C SER A 86 -13.86 -58.88 1.49
N GLU A 87 -15.00 -59.57 1.50
CA GLU A 87 -15.48 -60.37 2.65
C GLU A 87 -14.65 -61.63 2.92
N HIS A 88 -13.79 -62.03 1.99
CA HIS A 88 -13.07 -63.32 2.05
C HIS A 88 -11.54 -63.17 2.00
N ASN A 89 -11.02 -62.03 2.47
CA ASN A 89 -9.58 -61.82 2.51
C ASN A 89 -9.01 -62.12 3.91
N PHE A 90 -8.10 -63.10 3.97
CA PHE A 90 -7.37 -63.43 5.19
C PHE A 90 -6.57 -62.23 5.75
N LYS A 91 -6.08 -61.34 4.87
CA LYS A 91 -5.44 -60.07 5.25
C LYS A 91 -6.49 -58.94 5.28
N VAL A 92 -6.71 -58.36 6.44
CA VAL A 92 -7.70 -57.31 6.66
C VAL A 92 -7.04 -55.94 6.73
N SER A 93 -7.31 -55.07 5.76
CA SER A 93 -6.73 -53.71 5.70
C SER A 93 -7.15 -52.83 6.87
N TYR A 94 -6.23 -52.33 7.70
CA TYR A 94 -6.61 -51.39 8.76
C TYR A 94 -6.85 -49.98 8.21
N ILE A 95 -8.13 -49.60 8.05
CA ILE A 95 -8.54 -48.29 7.53
C ILE A 95 -8.40 -47.25 8.63
N HIS A 96 -7.31 -46.52 8.60
CA HIS A 96 -7.05 -45.45 9.55
C HIS A 96 -6.10 -44.42 8.90
N PRO A 97 -6.31 -43.10 9.08
CA PRO A 97 -5.44 -42.06 8.50
C PRO A 97 -3.96 -42.26 8.82
N LYS A 98 -3.68 -42.83 10.01
CA LYS A 98 -2.32 -43.14 10.44
C LYS A 98 -1.65 -44.32 9.72
N ASN A 99 -2.43 -45.22 9.12
CA ASN A 99 -1.94 -46.45 8.49
C ASN A 99 -1.84 -46.35 6.96
N ILE A 100 -2.37 -45.27 6.39
CA ILE A 100 -2.43 -45.04 4.95
C ILE A 100 -1.29 -44.09 4.53
N PHE A 101 -0.59 -44.44 3.47
CA PHE A 101 0.52 -43.69 2.89
C PHE A 101 0.29 -43.46 1.41
N LEU A 102 0.66 -42.27 0.92
CA LEU A 102 0.57 -41.91 -0.48
C LEU A 102 1.97 -41.80 -1.09
N GLN A 103 2.19 -42.52 -2.19
CA GLN A 103 3.37 -42.43 -3.05
C GLN A 103 2.90 -41.92 -4.43
N GLY A 104 2.90 -40.60 -4.61
CA GLY A 104 2.26 -39.98 -5.78
C GLY A 104 0.75 -40.22 -5.78
N SER A 105 0.25 -40.96 -6.78
CA SER A 105 -1.17 -41.36 -6.87
C SER A 105 -1.46 -42.74 -6.29
N VAL A 106 -0.44 -43.47 -5.83
CA VAL A 106 -0.60 -44.83 -5.30
C VAL A 106 -0.84 -44.77 -3.80
N VAL A 107 -1.95 -45.36 -3.35
CA VAL A 107 -2.29 -45.55 -1.94
C VAL A 107 -1.69 -46.86 -1.45
N LYS A 108 -0.99 -46.81 -0.31
CA LYS A 108 -0.39 -47.98 0.36
C LYS A 108 -0.87 -48.05 1.80
N ILE A 109 -1.22 -49.26 2.23
CA ILE A 109 -1.58 -49.57 3.61
C ILE A 109 -0.42 -50.39 4.19
N LEU A 110 0.01 -50.09 5.42
CA LEU A 110 1.11 -50.83 6.05
C LEU A 110 0.61 -51.99 6.89
N HIS A 111 -0.23 -51.69 7.87
CA HIS A 111 -0.74 -52.68 8.80
C HIS A 111 -2.01 -53.35 8.28
N PHE A 112 -2.00 -54.68 8.35
CA PHE A 112 -3.14 -55.54 8.06
C PHE A 112 -3.35 -56.48 9.24
N GLY A 113 -4.61 -56.76 9.54
CA GLY A 113 -5.02 -57.83 10.43
C GLY A 113 -4.98 -59.18 9.73
N LEU A 114 -5.05 -60.24 10.52
CA LEU A 114 -5.13 -61.62 10.08
C LEU A 114 -6.40 -62.23 10.68
N GLU A 115 -7.32 -62.67 9.83
CA GLU A 115 -8.62 -63.18 10.25
C GLU A 115 -8.49 -64.27 11.34
N GLY A 116 -9.12 -64.03 12.51
CA GLY A 116 -9.09 -64.95 13.66
C GLY A 116 -7.72 -65.09 14.35
N ILE A 117 -6.75 -64.22 14.03
CA ILE A 117 -5.38 -64.28 14.56
C ILE A 117 -4.90 -62.92 15.09
N MET A 118 -5.12 -61.83 14.35
CA MET A 118 -4.57 -60.51 14.67
C MET A 118 -5.52 -59.41 14.16
N SER A 119 -5.73 -58.37 14.97
CA SER A 119 -6.59 -57.24 14.62
C SER A 119 -5.98 -56.38 13.51
N PRO A 120 -6.81 -55.63 12.74
CA PRO A 120 -8.27 -55.53 12.83
C PRO A 120 -9.02 -56.82 12.45
N ILE A 121 -10.20 -56.99 13.06
CA ILE A 121 -11.17 -58.03 12.72
C ILE A 121 -11.74 -57.72 11.32
N PRO A 122 -12.08 -58.74 10.50
CA PRO A 122 -12.73 -58.51 9.21
C PRO A 122 -13.93 -57.57 9.33
N TYR A 123 -13.99 -56.60 8.40
CA TYR A 123 -15.12 -55.67 8.33
C TYR A 123 -16.37 -56.40 7.81
N THR A 124 -17.52 -56.00 8.33
CA THR A 124 -18.78 -56.14 7.62
C THR A 124 -18.92 -55.01 6.60
N SER A 125 -19.76 -55.17 5.57
CA SER A 125 -20.07 -54.10 4.61
C SER A 125 -20.46 -52.78 5.32
N GLU A 126 -21.19 -52.86 6.43
CA GLU A 126 -21.60 -51.70 7.24
C GLU A 126 -20.43 -51.02 7.97
N THR A 127 -19.60 -51.80 8.67
CA THR A 127 -18.44 -51.26 9.42
C THR A 127 -17.35 -50.72 8.50
N PHE A 128 -17.20 -51.31 7.30
CA PHE A 128 -16.36 -50.77 6.24
C PHE A 128 -16.88 -49.40 5.78
N LEU A 129 -18.18 -49.29 5.49
CA LEU A 129 -18.79 -48.03 5.06
C LEU A 129 -18.65 -46.95 6.14
N MET A 130 -18.87 -47.27 7.42
CA MET A 130 -18.67 -46.33 8.53
C MET A 130 -17.22 -45.82 8.57
N SER A 131 -16.25 -46.73 8.49
CA SER A 131 -14.82 -46.39 8.48
C SER A 131 -14.43 -45.56 7.25
N TYR A 132 -14.98 -45.89 6.09
CA TYR A 132 -14.73 -45.16 4.84
C TYR A 132 -15.30 -43.74 4.88
N LYS A 133 -16.54 -43.57 5.34
CA LYS A 133 -17.15 -42.24 5.53
C LYS A 133 -16.34 -41.40 6.51
N ALA A 134 -15.95 -41.97 7.66
CA ALA A 134 -15.12 -41.29 8.65
C ALA A 134 -13.77 -40.86 8.04
N LEU A 135 -13.16 -41.72 7.23
CA LEU A 135 -11.91 -41.41 6.52
C LEU A 135 -12.09 -40.23 5.56
N VAL A 136 -13.08 -40.28 4.67
CA VAL A 136 -13.37 -39.22 3.71
C VAL A 136 -13.66 -37.90 4.43
N VAL A 137 -14.50 -37.93 5.47
CA VAL A 137 -14.80 -36.72 6.26
C VAL A 137 -13.55 -36.17 6.95
N SER A 138 -12.68 -37.02 7.51
CA SER A 138 -11.43 -36.57 8.14
C SER A 138 -10.51 -35.85 7.14
N ILE A 139 -10.52 -36.26 5.87
CA ILE A 139 -9.77 -35.60 4.79
C ILE A 139 -10.35 -34.23 4.46
N LEU A 140 -11.67 -34.17 4.28
CA LEU A 140 -12.41 -32.97 3.87
C LEU A 140 -12.57 -31.96 5.01
N ARG A 141 -12.51 -32.41 6.26
CA ARG A 141 -12.65 -31.62 7.50
C ARG A 141 -11.55 -32.03 8.49
N PRO A 142 -10.33 -31.51 8.35
CA PRO A 142 -9.16 -31.93 9.15
C PRO A 142 -9.27 -31.63 10.64
N LYS A 143 -10.21 -30.78 11.06
CA LYS A 143 -10.48 -30.46 12.47
C LYS A 143 -11.28 -31.56 13.18
N LEU A 144 -11.92 -32.46 12.44
CA LEU A 144 -12.72 -33.54 12.98
C LEU A 144 -11.83 -34.76 13.17
N ASP A 145 -11.84 -35.32 14.38
CA ASP A 145 -11.04 -36.49 14.70
C ASP A 145 -11.67 -37.76 14.11
N PHE A 146 -10.85 -38.57 13.44
CA PHE A 146 -11.29 -39.79 12.76
C PHE A 146 -11.98 -40.77 13.72
N GLU A 147 -11.46 -40.96 14.93
CA GLU A 147 -11.99 -41.93 15.89
C GLU A 147 -13.39 -41.53 16.37
N LEU A 148 -13.63 -40.23 16.51
CA LEU A 148 -14.95 -39.69 16.88
C LEU A 148 -15.96 -39.78 15.72
N LEU A 149 -15.48 -39.82 14.48
CA LEU A 149 -16.34 -39.87 13.30
C LEU A 149 -16.90 -41.26 13.01
N ILE A 150 -16.19 -42.35 13.36
CA ILE A 150 -16.64 -43.72 13.08
C ILE A 150 -18.07 -43.95 13.59
N ASP A 151 -18.33 -43.60 14.85
CA ASP A 151 -19.65 -43.79 15.48
C ASP A 151 -20.49 -42.48 15.52
N GLY A 152 -19.85 -41.33 15.33
CA GLY A 152 -20.43 -40.01 15.60
C GLY A 152 -20.72 -39.14 14.38
N ILE A 153 -20.50 -39.63 13.15
CA ILE A 153 -20.62 -38.81 11.93
C ILE A 153 -21.99 -38.12 11.79
N ALA A 154 -23.08 -38.79 12.18
CA ALA A 154 -24.44 -38.26 12.07
C ALA A 154 -24.73 -37.06 13.00
N ALA A 155 -23.93 -36.88 14.06
CA ALA A 155 -24.09 -35.78 15.01
C ALA A 155 -23.43 -34.47 14.55
N ILE A 156 -22.60 -34.53 13.50
CA ILE A 156 -21.86 -33.38 13.00
C ILE A 156 -22.78 -32.47 12.17
N ARG A 157 -22.82 -31.18 12.55
CA ARG A 157 -23.61 -30.15 11.86
C ARG A 157 -22.77 -29.42 10.82
N ASP A 158 -22.48 -30.10 9.71
CA ASP A 158 -21.85 -29.56 8.50
C ASP A 158 -22.56 -30.18 7.30
N SER A 159 -22.98 -29.36 6.32
CA SER A 159 -23.80 -29.84 5.20
C SER A 159 -23.12 -30.94 4.39
N LEU A 160 -21.81 -30.81 4.15
CA LEU A 160 -21.05 -31.83 3.41
C LEU A 160 -20.94 -33.12 4.22
N VAL A 161 -20.75 -33.00 5.53
CA VAL A 161 -20.67 -34.19 6.41
C VAL A 161 -22.02 -34.90 6.48
N GLN A 162 -23.13 -34.15 6.51
CA GLN A 162 -24.48 -34.70 6.50
C GLN A 162 -24.81 -35.42 5.18
N ASP A 163 -24.40 -34.85 4.04
CA ASP A 163 -24.56 -35.50 2.73
C ASP A 163 -23.81 -36.84 2.69
N ILE A 164 -22.55 -36.87 3.15
CA ILE A 164 -21.74 -38.11 3.21
C ILE A 164 -22.32 -39.10 4.21
N ALA A 165 -22.82 -38.63 5.36
CA ALA A 165 -23.47 -39.48 6.35
C ALA A 165 -24.71 -40.17 5.77
N ALA A 166 -25.47 -39.48 4.92
CA ALA A 166 -26.69 -39.98 4.28
C ALA A 166 -26.45 -41.05 3.19
N CYS A 167 -25.25 -41.13 2.61
CA CYS A 167 -24.90 -42.17 1.62
C CYS A 167 -25.08 -43.58 2.22
N LYS A 168 -25.79 -44.47 1.55
CA LYS A 168 -26.09 -45.83 2.04
C LYS A 168 -25.07 -46.86 1.60
N THR A 169 -24.30 -46.58 0.55
CA THR A 169 -23.30 -47.50 0.01
C THR A 169 -21.97 -46.81 -0.22
N TYR A 170 -20.92 -47.61 -0.41
CA TYR A 170 -19.57 -47.16 -0.73
C TYR A 170 -19.54 -46.40 -2.07
N GLU A 171 -20.25 -46.88 -3.07
CA GLU A 171 -20.37 -46.27 -4.40
C GLU A 171 -21.06 -44.91 -4.34
N GLU A 172 -22.06 -44.74 -3.47
CA GLU A 172 -22.71 -43.45 -3.26
C GLU A 172 -21.75 -42.41 -2.68
N VAL A 173 -20.86 -42.81 -1.76
CA VAL A 173 -19.83 -41.91 -1.21
C VAL A 173 -18.82 -41.51 -2.29
N ILE A 174 -18.34 -42.47 -3.11
CA ILE A 174 -17.44 -42.18 -4.24
C ILE A 174 -18.08 -41.20 -5.21
N LYS A 175 -19.33 -41.47 -5.61
CA LYS A 175 -20.09 -40.62 -6.54
C LYS A 175 -20.19 -39.19 -5.99
N TYR A 176 -20.54 -39.03 -4.72
CA TYR A 176 -20.61 -37.72 -4.07
C TYR A 176 -19.28 -36.97 -4.13
N VAL A 177 -18.17 -37.63 -3.76
CA VAL A 177 -16.84 -37.01 -3.76
C VAL A 177 -16.43 -36.60 -5.18
N ASN A 178 -16.72 -37.42 -6.19
CA ASN A 178 -16.42 -37.12 -7.59
C ASN A 178 -17.22 -35.93 -8.13
N GLU A 179 -18.52 -35.85 -7.83
CA GLU A 179 -19.37 -34.71 -8.20
C GLU A 179 -18.92 -33.42 -7.50
N ALA A 180 -18.58 -33.50 -6.22
CA ALA A 180 -18.06 -32.38 -5.45
C ALA A 180 -16.72 -31.87 -6.00
N TYR A 181 -15.82 -32.79 -6.39
CA TYR A 181 -14.54 -32.45 -7.02
C TYR A 181 -14.72 -31.70 -8.33
N ASP A 182 -15.53 -32.21 -9.27
CA ASP A 182 -15.73 -31.55 -10.57
C ASP A 182 -16.33 -30.15 -10.38
N LYS A 183 -17.34 -30.01 -9.53
CA LYS A 183 -17.94 -28.70 -9.22
C LYS A 183 -16.89 -27.72 -8.67
N ALA A 184 -16.11 -28.12 -7.68
CA ALA A 184 -15.09 -27.27 -7.06
C ALA A 184 -13.97 -26.91 -8.06
N TYR A 185 -13.54 -27.86 -8.89
CA TYR A 185 -12.53 -27.66 -9.92
C TYR A 185 -12.97 -26.66 -11.00
N GLN A 186 -14.21 -26.77 -11.50
CA GLN A 186 -14.76 -25.83 -12.48
C GLN A 186 -14.91 -24.41 -11.89
N GLU A 187 -15.34 -24.30 -10.62
CA GLU A 187 -15.42 -23.01 -9.95
C GLU A 187 -14.05 -22.35 -9.76
N GLU A 188 -13.03 -23.12 -9.35
CA GLU A 188 -11.67 -22.61 -9.20
C GLU A 188 -11.09 -22.13 -10.53
N LYS A 189 -11.30 -22.91 -11.61
CA LYS A 189 -10.87 -22.56 -12.98
C LYS A 189 -11.52 -21.28 -13.51
N LYS A 190 -12.81 -21.06 -13.19
CA LYS A 190 -13.56 -19.85 -13.63
C LYS A 190 -13.22 -18.61 -12.83
N LYS A 191 -12.95 -18.74 -11.52
CA LYS A 191 -12.81 -17.61 -10.59
C LYS A 191 -11.37 -17.16 -10.37
N LYS A 192 -10.36 -18.00 -10.61
CA LYS A 192 -8.96 -17.67 -10.25
C LYS A 192 -8.06 -17.56 -11.47
N ILE A 193 -7.59 -16.34 -11.74
CA ILE A 193 -6.36 -16.12 -12.52
C ILE A 193 -5.21 -16.25 -11.54
N VAL A 194 -4.40 -17.30 -11.69
CA VAL A 194 -3.24 -17.53 -10.84
C VAL A 194 -2.15 -16.53 -11.22
N VAL A 195 -2.00 -15.46 -10.45
CA VAL A 195 -0.86 -14.53 -10.57
C VAL A 195 0.23 -14.91 -9.58
N SER A 196 1.49 -14.81 -10.00
CA SER A 196 2.60 -15.03 -9.09
C SER A 196 2.61 -13.96 -7.99
N LYS A 197 2.82 -14.36 -6.73
CA LYS A 197 2.87 -13.43 -5.58
C LYS A 197 3.87 -12.28 -5.81
N ARG A 198 4.97 -12.56 -6.52
CA ARG A 198 6.00 -11.58 -6.86
C ARG A 198 5.51 -10.53 -7.85
N SER A 199 4.85 -10.94 -8.92
CA SER A 199 4.31 -10.01 -9.92
C SER A 199 3.23 -9.11 -9.30
N TRP A 200 2.33 -9.67 -8.50
CA TRP A 200 1.31 -8.91 -7.79
C TRP A 200 1.90 -7.87 -6.83
N ARG A 201 2.97 -8.24 -6.09
CA ARG A 201 3.65 -7.32 -5.16
C ARG A 201 4.34 -6.17 -5.89
N ILE A 202 5.02 -6.44 -7.01
CA ILE A 202 5.64 -5.41 -7.85
C ILE A 202 4.57 -4.46 -8.41
N PHE A 203 3.48 -5.02 -8.93
CA PHE A 203 2.37 -4.23 -9.46
C PHE A 203 1.75 -3.33 -8.39
N SER A 204 1.49 -3.87 -7.20
CA SER A 204 0.91 -3.11 -6.07
C SER A 204 1.81 -1.95 -5.62
N ILE A 205 3.12 -2.18 -5.50
CA ILE A 205 4.08 -1.13 -5.15
C ILE A 205 4.20 -0.09 -6.28
N GLY A 206 4.26 -0.56 -7.53
CA GLY A 206 4.32 0.28 -8.71
C GLY A 206 3.14 1.23 -8.82
N MET A 207 1.92 0.76 -8.54
CA MET A 207 0.72 1.62 -8.50
C MET A 207 0.82 2.70 -7.43
N GLY A 208 1.33 2.36 -6.24
CA GLY A 208 1.53 3.34 -5.17
C GLY A 208 2.50 4.45 -5.56
N ILE A 209 3.66 4.08 -6.11
CA ILE A 209 4.68 5.06 -6.56
C ILE A 209 4.09 5.93 -7.68
N PHE A 210 3.46 5.32 -8.69
CA PHE A 210 2.88 6.05 -9.81
C PHE A 210 1.84 7.07 -9.34
N SER A 211 0.94 6.69 -8.42
CA SER A 211 -0.05 7.60 -7.85
C SER A 211 0.57 8.82 -7.19
N VAL A 212 1.62 8.63 -6.38
CA VAL A 212 2.31 9.75 -5.71
C VAL A 212 3.02 10.64 -6.74
N THR A 213 3.69 10.05 -7.72
CA THR A 213 4.37 10.79 -8.78
C THR A 213 3.38 11.61 -9.62
N THR A 214 2.21 11.07 -9.96
CA THR A 214 1.18 11.81 -10.71
C THR A 214 0.69 13.02 -9.94
N VAL A 215 0.44 12.90 -8.63
CA VAL A 215 0.01 14.04 -7.80
C VAL A 215 1.11 15.10 -7.72
N ALA A 216 2.36 14.71 -7.53
CA ALA A 216 3.49 15.65 -7.48
C ALA A 216 3.66 16.41 -8.81
N LEU A 217 3.61 15.71 -9.93
CA LEU A 217 3.69 16.32 -11.27
C LEU A 217 2.48 17.24 -11.53
N GLY A 218 1.29 16.84 -11.11
CA GLY A 218 0.08 17.67 -11.22
C GLY A 218 0.20 18.97 -10.42
N ALA A 219 0.68 18.89 -9.18
CA ALA A 219 0.92 20.07 -8.33
C ALA A 219 1.99 21.00 -8.93
N PHE A 220 3.08 20.43 -9.45
CA PHE A 220 4.12 21.18 -10.14
C PHE A 220 3.58 21.90 -11.39
N ALA A 221 2.82 21.20 -12.23
CA ALA A 221 2.21 21.79 -13.42
C ALA A 221 1.22 22.91 -13.06
N ALA A 222 0.40 22.71 -12.02
CA ALA A 222 -0.52 23.73 -11.53
C ALA A 222 0.23 24.97 -11.03
N TYR A 223 1.32 24.79 -10.26
CA TYR A 223 2.16 25.88 -9.82
C TYR A 223 2.71 26.71 -10.99
N PHE A 224 3.26 26.06 -12.01
CA PHE A 224 3.76 26.77 -13.20
C PHE A 224 2.64 27.52 -13.93
N TYR A 225 1.49 26.88 -14.11
CA TYR A 225 0.36 27.46 -14.83
C TYR A 225 -0.22 28.70 -14.13
N PHE A 226 -0.41 28.64 -12.81
CA PHE A 226 -1.01 29.74 -12.06
C PHE A 226 0.00 30.81 -11.62
N TRP A 227 1.27 30.45 -11.43
CA TRP A 227 2.25 31.37 -10.84
C TRP A 227 3.26 31.95 -11.83
N SER A 228 3.77 31.15 -12.78
CA SER A 228 4.84 31.56 -13.69
C SER A 228 4.31 32.12 -15.01
N ILE A 229 3.37 31.42 -15.66
CA ILE A 229 2.85 31.82 -16.98
C ILE A 229 2.22 33.23 -16.97
N PRO A 230 1.40 33.64 -15.98
CA PRO A 230 0.77 34.96 -16.00
C PRO A 230 1.79 36.10 -15.92
N VAL A 231 2.85 35.93 -15.12
CA VAL A 231 3.93 36.94 -15.00
C VAL A 231 4.73 37.03 -16.30
N GLN A 232 5.04 35.89 -16.93
CA GLN A 232 5.74 35.87 -18.22
C GLN A 232 4.94 36.56 -19.32
N ARG A 233 3.64 36.27 -19.45
CA ARG A 233 2.78 36.93 -20.44
C ARG A 233 2.72 38.43 -20.23
N ALA A 234 2.45 38.87 -19.01
CA ALA A 234 2.42 40.29 -18.69
C ALA A 234 3.77 40.98 -18.86
N THR A 235 4.89 40.28 -18.66
CA THR A 235 6.23 40.82 -18.94
C THR A 235 6.43 41.06 -20.43
N VAL A 236 5.98 40.13 -21.29
CA VAL A 236 6.05 40.29 -22.75
C VAL A 236 5.15 41.43 -23.22
N ASP A 237 3.92 41.50 -22.71
CA ASP A 237 2.98 42.57 -23.04
C ASP A 237 3.55 43.93 -22.62
N ALA A 238 4.02 44.05 -21.38
CA ALA A 238 4.66 45.24 -20.85
C ALA A 238 5.91 45.66 -21.64
N GLN A 239 6.76 44.72 -22.06
CA GLN A 239 7.90 45.04 -22.92
C GLN A 239 7.45 45.63 -24.27
N SER A 240 6.37 45.12 -24.86
CA SER A 240 5.79 45.66 -26.10
C SER A 240 5.24 47.08 -25.89
N HIS A 241 4.51 47.32 -24.80
CA HIS A 241 3.99 48.64 -24.46
C HIS A 241 5.12 49.64 -24.18
N PHE A 242 6.19 49.19 -23.51
CA PHE A 242 7.37 49.99 -23.24
C PHE A 242 8.09 50.45 -24.51
N ILE A 243 8.30 49.54 -25.47
CA ILE A 243 8.88 49.87 -26.78
C ILE A 243 7.98 50.86 -27.54
N SER A 244 6.66 50.74 -27.38
CA SER A 244 5.67 51.63 -27.98
C SER A 244 5.50 52.97 -27.23
N LYS A 245 6.22 53.16 -26.11
CA LYS A 245 6.14 54.34 -25.22
C LYS A 245 4.78 54.53 -24.54
N HIS A 246 3.98 53.49 -24.40
CA HIS A 246 2.75 53.51 -23.60
C HIS A 246 3.07 53.11 -22.16
N TYR A 247 3.64 54.05 -21.39
CA TYR A 247 4.19 53.77 -20.06
C TYR A 247 3.09 53.50 -18.99
N ASP A 248 1.90 54.04 -19.19
CA ASP A 248 0.69 53.76 -18.41
C ASP A 248 0.23 52.31 -18.57
N ASP A 249 0.17 51.80 -19.80
CA ASP A 249 -0.16 50.39 -20.07
C ASP A 249 0.85 49.42 -19.40
N VAL A 250 2.14 49.79 -19.40
CA VAL A 250 3.18 49.00 -18.70
C VAL A 250 2.89 48.89 -17.20
N ALA A 251 2.46 50.00 -16.59
CA ALA A 251 2.08 50.01 -15.19
C ALA A 251 0.87 49.08 -14.98
N ASP A 252 -0.16 49.16 -15.81
CA ASP A 252 -1.35 48.29 -15.74
C ASP A 252 -1.03 46.81 -15.88
N ASP A 253 -0.11 46.46 -16.77
CA ASP A 253 0.31 45.08 -16.98
C ASP A 253 1.02 44.47 -15.78
N LEU A 254 1.89 45.24 -15.12
CA LEU A 254 2.81 44.71 -14.11
C LEU A 254 2.43 45.05 -12.67
N GLN A 255 1.62 46.10 -12.42
CA GLN A 255 1.25 46.53 -11.07
C GLN A 255 0.46 45.47 -10.29
N LYS A 256 -0.29 44.61 -11.01
CA LYS A 256 -1.05 43.49 -10.45
C LYS A 256 -0.19 42.40 -9.80
N PHE A 257 1.12 42.40 -10.05
CA PHE A 257 2.07 41.46 -9.44
C PHE A 257 2.91 42.13 -8.36
N GLN A 258 3.21 41.38 -7.31
CA GLN A 258 4.16 41.81 -6.28
C GLN A 258 5.56 42.01 -6.90
N VAL A 259 6.29 43.02 -6.40
CA VAL A 259 7.61 43.41 -6.93
C VAL A 259 8.61 42.25 -6.93
N ASN A 260 8.57 41.40 -5.89
CA ASN A 260 9.41 40.20 -5.76
C ASN A 260 9.09 39.08 -6.77
N ARG A 261 7.94 39.13 -7.45
CA ARG A 261 7.57 38.16 -8.49
C ARG A 261 8.07 38.58 -9.87
N LEU A 262 8.43 39.85 -10.03
CA LEU A 262 8.91 40.40 -11.29
C LEU A 262 10.39 40.05 -11.47
N GLY A 263 10.75 39.53 -12.64
CA GLY A 263 12.15 39.40 -13.03
C GLY A 263 12.80 40.77 -13.23
N LYS A 264 14.14 40.81 -13.19
CA LYS A 264 14.92 42.06 -13.31
C LYS A 264 14.57 42.90 -14.54
N GLU A 265 14.33 42.26 -15.69
CA GLU A 265 13.93 42.94 -16.93
C GLU A 265 12.56 43.62 -16.81
N ALA A 266 11.58 42.93 -16.22
CA ALA A 266 10.25 43.48 -15.96
C ALA A 266 10.31 44.63 -14.94
N LYS A 267 11.15 44.49 -13.91
CA LYS A 267 11.42 45.55 -12.94
C LYS A 267 12.01 46.78 -13.61
N TYR A 268 12.98 46.61 -14.50
CA TYR A 268 13.58 47.72 -15.26
C TYR A 268 12.53 48.44 -16.11
N VAL A 269 11.75 47.69 -16.89
CA VAL A 269 10.69 48.24 -17.74
C VAL A 269 9.65 49.00 -16.90
N LEU A 270 9.22 48.43 -15.77
CA LEU A 270 8.25 49.06 -14.88
C LEU A 270 8.81 50.30 -14.18
N ALA A 271 10.02 50.23 -13.63
CA ALA A 271 10.69 51.34 -12.95
C ALA A 271 10.88 52.53 -13.90
N SER A 272 11.42 52.28 -15.10
CA SER A 272 11.60 53.31 -16.13
C SER A 272 10.25 53.92 -16.56
N SER A 273 9.20 53.11 -16.67
CA SER A 273 7.85 53.60 -16.99
C SER A 273 7.31 54.50 -15.88
N TYR A 274 7.48 54.14 -14.61
CA TYR A 274 7.07 54.99 -13.49
C TYR A 274 7.83 56.31 -13.45
N VAL A 275 9.12 56.35 -13.80
CA VAL A 275 9.86 57.61 -13.93
C VAL A 275 9.28 58.50 -15.04
N HIS A 276 8.89 57.91 -16.17
CA HIS A 276 8.21 58.66 -17.24
C HIS A 276 6.86 59.24 -16.79
N LEU A 277 6.13 58.50 -15.95
CA LEU A 277 4.83 58.89 -15.40
C LEU A 277 4.90 59.84 -14.19
N ASP A 278 6.09 60.06 -13.63
CA ASP A 278 6.29 60.90 -12.45
C ASP A 278 6.10 62.39 -12.77
N ASN A 279 5.88 63.20 -11.72
CA ASN A 279 5.68 64.65 -11.79
C ASN A 279 7.00 65.45 -11.86
N LEU A 280 8.11 64.80 -12.20
CA LEU A 280 9.42 65.43 -12.39
C LEU A 280 9.50 66.26 -13.69
N SER A 281 10.40 67.24 -13.77
CA SER A 281 10.67 67.95 -15.03
C SER A 281 11.32 67.02 -16.06
N GLU A 282 11.22 67.35 -17.36
CA GLU A 282 11.82 66.51 -18.41
C GLU A 282 13.35 66.38 -18.27
N GLU A 283 14.02 67.42 -17.80
CA GLU A 283 15.46 67.37 -17.50
C GLU A 283 15.76 66.43 -16.33
N GLN A 284 14.92 66.45 -15.29
CA GLN A 284 15.04 65.56 -14.13
C GLN A 284 14.76 64.10 -14.50
N LYS A 285 13.71 63.85 -15.30
CA LYS A 285 13.39 62.52 -15.83
C LYS A 285 14.55 61.96 -16.64
N SER A 286 15.11 62.74 -17.56
CA SER A 286 16.27 62.34 -18.35
C SER A 286 17.49 62.01 -17.48
N SER A 287 17.77 62.82 -16.46
CA SER A 287 18.86 62.56 -15.51
C SER A 287 18.67 61.25 -14.74
N VAL A 288 17.45 60.94 -14.30
CA VAL A 288 17.13 59.69 -13.60
C VAL A 288 17.18 58.49 -14.55
N LEU A 289 16.62 58.60 -15.76
CA LEU A 289 16.63 57.51 -16.74
C LEU A 289 18.04 57.14 -17.20
N ASN A 290 19.01 58.06 -17.12
CA ASN A 290 20.42 57.74 -17.37
C ASN A 290 21.07 56.89 -16.26
N THR A 291 20.48 56.83 -15.06
CA THR A 291 20.98 56.00 -13.94
C THR A 291 20.23 54.67 -13.82
N ILE A 292 19.02 54.57 -14.38
CA ILE A 292 18.22 53.34 -14.46
C ILE A 292 18.56 52.59 -15.75
N THR A 293 19.24 51.46 -15.62
CA THR A 293 19.63 50.59 -16.73
C THR A 293 19.12 49.16 -16.48
N PRO A 294 19.06 48.31 -17.51
CA PRO A 294 18.74 46.88 -17.33
C PRO A 294 19.67 46.17 -16.34
N SER A 295 20.87 46.72 -16.12
CA SER A 295 21.88 46.18 -15.22
C SER A 295 21.84 46.77 -13.81
N SER A 296 21.04 47.82 -13.56
CA SER A 296 20.96 48.49 -12.26
C SER A 296 20.60 47.54 -11.12
N GLU A 297 20.98 47.92 -9.90
CA GLU A 297 20.70 47.12 -8.71
C GLU A 297 19.18 47.00 -8.47
N GLU A 298 18.75 45.84 -7.97
CA GLU A 298 17.32 45.60 -7.75
C GLU A 298 16.71 46.58 -6.76
N ASN A 299 17.44 47.03 -5.73
CA ASN A 299 16.94 48.00 -4.76
C ASN A 299 16.59 49.34 -5.41
N LEU A 300 17.39 49.79 -6.41
CA LEU A 300 17.11 51.02 -7.15
C LEU A 300 15.88 50.87 -8.04
N LEU A 301 15.71 49.73 -8.71
CA LEU A 301 14.51 49.45 -9.51
C LEU A 301 13.28 49.36 -8.62
N ASP A 302 13.38 48.62 -7.52
CA ASP A 302 12.30 48.44 -6.54
C ASP A 302 11.91 49.78 -5.90
N TYR A 303 12.86 50.69 -5.65
CA TYR A 303 12.59 52.05 -5.19
C TYR A 303 11.59 52.76 -6.10
N TRP A 304 11.90 52.85 -7.40
CA TRP A 304 11.06 53.53 -8.39
C TRP A 304 9.71 52.82 -8.59
N ILE A 305 9.69 51.49 -8.49
CA ILE A 305 8.45 50.71 -8.55
C ILE A 305 7.54 50.99 -7.34
N TYR A 306 8.09 50.99 -6.11
CA TYR A 306 7.29 51.28 -4.93
C TYR A 306 6.85 52.75 -4.88
N LEU A 307 7.71 53.67 -5.32
CA LEU A 307 7.38 55.09 -5.45
C LEU A 307 6.20 55.28 -6.43
N GLY A 308 6.31 54.73 -7.65
CA GLY A 308 5.25 54.83 -8.65
C GLY A 308 3.94 54.13 -8.28
N ARG A 309 3.98 53.14 -7.39
CA ARG A 309 2.79 52.48 -6.82
C ARG A 309 2.19 53.21 -5.61
N GLY A 310 2.82 54.29 -5.14
CA GLY A 310 2.38 55.04 -3.97
C GLY A 310 2.72 54.40 -2.61
N ASP A 311 3.58 53.36 -2.59
CA ASP A 311 4.09 52.75 -1.35
C ASP A 311 5.35 53.49 -0.88
N TYR A 312 5.17 54.77 -0.57
CA TYR A 312 6.28 55.70 -0.31
C TYR A 312 7.10 55.37 0.94
N LYS A 313 6.55 54.58 1.87
CA LYS A 313 7.30 54.10 3.03
C LYS A 313 8.34 53.06 2.64
N LYS A 314 7.99 52.13 1.74
CA LYS A 314 8.95 51.15 1.24
C LYS A 314 9.98 51.79 0.32
N SER A 315 9.58 52.77 -0.49
CA SER A 315 10.56 53.51 -1.28
C SER A 315 11.52 54.30 -0.37
N LEU A 316 11.04 54.93 0.71
CA LEU A 316 11.90 55.59 1.68
C LEU A 316 12.91 54.63 2.32
N ASP A 317 12.46 53.46 2.78
CA ASP A 317 13.33 52.43 3.38
C ASP A 317 14.41 51.97 2.38
N LEU A 318 14.03 51.72 1.12
CA LEU A 318 14.98 51.39 0.06
C LEU A 318 15.97 52.53 -0.23
N ALA A 319 15.51 53.78 -0.28
CA ALA A 319 16.39 54.94 -0.50
C ALA A 319 17.42 55.11 0.62
N GLN A 320 16.99 54.98 1.87
CA GLN A 320 17.87 55.02 3.04
C GLN A 320 18.87 53.86 3.05
N ASN A 321 18.45 52.67 2.62
CA ASN A 321 19.32 51.50 2.48
C ASN A 321 20.37 51.71 1.38
N ILE A 322 19.97 52.26 0.24
CA ILE A 322 20.89 52.65 -0.85
C ILE A 322 21.87 53.74 -0.38
N GLY A 323 21.43 54.61 0.55
CA GLY A 323 22.21 55.75 1.03
C GLY A 323 22.20 56.94 0.07
N ASP A 324 21.16 57.04 -0.78
CA ASP A 324 21.01 58.13 -1.74
C ASP A 324 20.13 59.24 -1.16
N ASP A 325 20.74 60.37 -0.84
CA ASP A 325 20.06 61.54 -0.27
C ASP A 325 19.00 62.11 -1.23
N GLN A 326 19.19 62.02 -2.55
CA GLN A 326 18.23 62.53 -3.54
C GLN A 326 16.99 61.65 -3.60
N LEU A 327 17.16 60.33 -3.61
CA LEU A 327 16.03 59.39 -3.54
C LEU A 327 15.30 59.51 -2.19
N THR A 328 16.07 59.71 -1.11
CA THR A 328 15.50 59.89 0.24
C THR A 328 14.66 61.16 0.31
N LEU A 329 15.18 62.28 -0.21
CA LEU A 329 14.45 63.54 -0.31
C LEU A 329 13.16 63.35 -1.14
N HIS A 330 13.26 62.67 -2.28
CA HIS A 330 12.12 62.46 -3.16
C HIS A 330 11.01 61.61 -2.51
N ALA A 331 11.37 60.56 -1.78
CA ALA A 331 10.41 59.75 -1.02
C ALA A 331 9.75 60.55 0.11
N TYR A 332 10.50 61.39 0.84
CA TYR A 332 9.92 62.24 1.88
C TYR A 332 8.95 63.30 1.32
N THR A 333 9.26 63.91 0.18
CA THR A 333 8.37 64.86 -0.49
C THR A 333 7.04 64.20 -0.85
N ASN A 334 7.07 63.00 -1.46
CA ASN A 334 5.86 62.24 -1.78
C ASN A 334 5.08 61.81 -0.52
N LEU A 335 5.78 61.39 0.55
CA LEU A 335 5.15 61.08 1.85
C LEU A 335 4.45 62.29 2.47
N TYR A 336 5.07 63.47 2.35
CA TYR A 336 4.51 64.73 2.81
C TYR A 336 3.23 65.06 2.05
N GLU A 337 3.25 65.00 0.73
CA GLU A 337 2.08 65.25 -0.12
C GLU A 337 0.94 64.26 0.15
N GLN A 338 1.23 62.95 0.19
CA GLN A 338 0.24 61.92 0.53
C GLN A 338 -0.39 62.16 1.91
N THR A 339 0.42 62.53 2.90
CA THR A 339 -0.08 62.82 4.26
C THR A 339 -0.90 64.11 4.28
N ARG A 340 -0.50 65.12 3.51
CA ARG A 340 -1.23 66.40 3.38
C ARG A 340 -2.59 66.21 2.75
N GLU A 341 -2.71 65.31 1.77
CA GLU A 341 -3.96 65.01 1.08
C GLU A 341 -4.87 64.01 1.80
N ASP A 342 -4.35 63.26 2.78
CA ASP A 342 -5.13 62.29 3.55
C ASP A 342 -6.23 62.97 4.38
N LYS A 343 -7.49 62.79 3.96
CA LYS A 343 -8.70 63.33 4.61
C LYS A 343 -9.16 62.50 5.82
N ASN A 344 -8.64 61.28 5.98
CA ASN A 344 -9.07 60.33 7.00
C ASN A 344 -8.13 60.32 8.22
N MET A 345 -6.93 60.89 8.11
CA MET A 345 -5.97 60.95 9.22
C MET A 345 -6.41 61.95 10.31
N LYS A 346 -6.34 61.54 11.58
CA LYS A 346 -6.58 62.44 12.73
C LYS A 346 -5.63 63.64 12.68
N GLY A 347 -6.18 64.85 12.84
CA GLY A 347 -5.45 66.12 12.68
C GLY A 347 -4.14 66.22 13.49
N ALA A 348 -4.14 65.80 14.76
CA ALA A 348 -2.93 65.81 15.58
C ALA A 348 -1.82 64.88 15.05
N ASN A 349 -2.18 63.69 14.58
CA ASN A 349 -1.23 62.74 13.99
C ASN A 349 -0.74 63.21 12.61
N LYS A 350 -1.63 63.82 11.83
CA LYS A 350 -1.31 64.41 10.53
C LYS A 350 -0.30 65.53 10.69
N GLN A 351 -0.55 66.48 11.59
CA GLN A 351 0.37 67.59 11.86
C GLN A 351 1.74 67.12 12.33
N LYS A 352 1.77 66.10 13.22
CA LYS A 352 3.02 65.52 13.70
C LYS A 352 3.85 64.95 12.55
N LYS A 353 3.27 64.10 11.71
CA LYS A 353 3.97 63.51 10.55
C LYS A 353 4.42 64.56 9.53
N LEU A 354 3.56 65.54 9.22
CA LEU A 354 3.93 66.63 8.32
C LEU A 354 5.12 67.42 8.86
N SER A 355 5.17 67.69 10.18
CA SER A 355 6.31 68.36 10.79
C SER A 355 7.59 67.52 10.76
N GLU A 356 7.48 66.21 10.98
CA GLU A 356 8.61 65.28 10.89
C GLU A 356 9.15 65.23 9.45
N TYR A 357 8.30 65.01 8.46
CA TYR A 357 8.71 64.96 7.06
C TYR A 357 9.25 66.31 6.57
N ARG A 358 8.64 67.45 6.94
CA ARG A 358 9.15 68.78 6.57
C ARG A 358 10.56 69.01 7.09
N LYS A 359 10.85 68.61 8.33
CA LYS A 359 12.18 68.75 8.92
C LYS A 359 13.22 67.96 8.13
N GLU A 360 12.93 66.69 7.81
CA GLU A 360 13.82 65.85 7.01
C GLU A 360 14.02 66.40 5.59
N ILE A 361 12.95 66.89 4.95
CA ILE A 361 13.00 67.56 3.64
C ILE A 361 13.92 68.79 3.70
N GLU A 362 13.79 69.65 4.71
CA GLU A 362 14.62 70.85 4.85
C GLU A 362 16.10 70.52 5.08
N GLU A 363 16.39 69.51 5.91
CA GLU A 363 17.76 69.05 6.19
C GLU A 363 18.42 68.47 4.92
N LEU A 364 17.72 67.58 4.21
CA LEU A 364 18.20 67.00 2.96
C LEU A 364 18.33 68.03 1.83
N SER A 365 17.38 68.97 1.72
CA SER A 365 17.43 70.04 0.70
C SER A 365 18.65 70.95 0.90
N LYS A 366 18.96 71.30 2.16
CA LYS A 366 20.15 72.08 2.51
C LYS A 366 21.43 71.31 2.15
N LYS A 367 21.48 70.01 2.44
CA LYS A 367 22.63 69.13 2.12
C LYS A 367 22.88 69.05 0.62
N LEU A 368 21.82 69.00 -0.18
CA LEU A 368 21.86 68.87 -1.64
C LEU A 368 21.95 70.21 -2.40
N GLY A 369 21.85 71.36 -1.71
CA GLY A 369 21.87 72.68 -2.33
C GLY A 369 20.63 73.01 -3.16
N VAL A 370 19.51 72.31 -2.92
CA VAL A 370 18.23 72.50 -3.63
C VAL A 370 17.41 73.56 -2.90
N LYS A 371 16.91 74.58 -3.62
CA LYS A 371 15.98 75.56 -3.04
C LYS A 371 14.62 74.90 -2.82
N VAL A 372 14.20 74.77 -1.57
CA VAL A 372 12.82 74.38 -1.22
C VAL A 372 11.89 75.47 -1.79
N GLY A 373 11.00 75.10 -2.71
CA GLY A 373 10.01 76.02 -3.26
C GLY A 373 9.14 76.56 -2.12
N GLU A 374 9.10 77.88 -1.98
CA GLU A 374 8.20 78.57 -1.06
C GLU A 374 6.75 78.22 -1.40
N GLU A 375 5.98 77.79 -0.40
CA GLU A 375 4.52 77.69 -0.46
C GLU A 375 3.98 79.08 -0.88
N LYS A 376 3.33 79.14 -2.05
CA LYS A 376 2.30 80.15 -2.28
C LYS A 376 1.09 79.73 -1.44
N ASP A 377 0.96 80.36 -0.28
CA ASP A 377 -0.29 80.40 0.46
C ASP A 377 -1.30 81.25 -0.33
N GLU A 378 -2.29 80.60 -0.94
CA GLU A 378 -3.61 81.18 -1.26
C GLU A 378 -4.73 80.27 -0.75
#